data_AF-A0A317DTJ2-F1
#
_entry.id   AF-A0A317DTJ2-F1
#
_cell.length_a   1.000
_cell.length_b   1.000
_cell.length_c   1.000
_cell.angle_alpha   90.00
_cell.angle_beta   90.00
_cell.angle_gamma   90.00
#
_symmetry.space_group_name_H-M   'P 1'
#
loop_
_entity.id
_entity.type
_entity.pdbx_description
1 polymer ?
#
loop_
_entity_poly.entity_id
_entity_poly.type
_entity_poly.pdbx_seq_one_letter_code
_entity_poly.pdbx_strand_id
1 'polypeptide(L)'
;MSLDLHTVLAILAMAAATALPRLCGLLLPAGFRFRGRLAAGLEAMPPAVLAAIVAPTLLTTGWAETLAGFAVILAAWRLPMIAAIATGILAAAGFRALIG
;
A
#
# COMPACT_ATOMS: atom_id res chain seq x y z
N MET A 1 -9.71 34.36 2.75
CA MET A 1 -9.84 32.94 3.13
C MET A 1 -11.15 32.77 3.89
N SER A 2 -12.28 32.76 3.18
CA SER A 2 -13.59 32.49 3.78
C SER A 2 -13.72 30.99 4.06
N LEU A 3 -14.27 30.64 5.22
CA LEU A 3 -14.63 29.25 5.51
C LEU A 3 -15.83 28.87 4.63
N ASP A 4 -15.55 28.18 3.54
CA ASP A 4 -16.57 27.57 2.70
C ASP A 4 -17.17 26.35 3.44
N LEU A 5 -18.50 26.28 3.49
CA LEU A 5 -19.22 25.21 4.16
C LEU A 5 -18.84 23.83 3.60
N HIS A 6 -18.56 23.74 2.30
CA HIS A 6 -18.11 22.50 1.66
C HIS A 6 -16.76 22.03 2.19
N THR A 7 -15.85 22.95 2.51
CA THR A 7 -14.54 22.62 3.08
C THR A 7 -14.70 22.06 4.50
N VAL A 8 -15.55 22.68 5.31
CA VAL A 8 -15.84 22.21 6.68
C VAL A 8 -16.51 20.83 6.64
N LEU A 9 -17.50 20.64 5.76
CA LEU A 9 -18.16 19.35 5.59
C LEU A 9 -17.20 18.26 5.09
N ALA A 10 -16.29 18.58 4.16
CA ALA A 10 -15.28 17.64 3.68
C ALA A 10 -14.32 17.21 4.81
N ILE A 11 -13.85 18.14 5.63
CA ILE A 11 -12.98 17.83 6.78
C ILE A 11 -13.71 16.94 7.78
N LEU A 12 -14.96 17.26 8.12
CA LEU A 12 -15.77 16.43 9.02
C LEU A 12 -16.02 15.03 8.45
N ALA A 13 -16.27 14.93 7.14
CA ALA A 13 -16.44 13.65 6.46
C ALA A 13 -15.16 12.80 6.48
N MET A 14 -13.99 13.38 6.20
CA MET A 14 -12.70 12.69 6.30
C MET A 14 -12.39 12.25 7.73
N ALA A 15 -12.68 13.11 8.71
CA ALA A 15 -12.51 12.81 10.12
C ALA A 15 -13.41 11.63 10.55
N ALA A 16 -14.69 11.64 10.15
CA ALA A 16 -15.62 10.54 10.41
C ALA A 16 -15.16 9.24 9.73
N ALA A 17 -14.77 9.28 8.46
CA ALA A 17 -14.27 8.13 7.72
C ALA A 17 -13.02 7.50 8.34
N THR A 18 -12.19 8.30 9.03
CA THR A 18 -10.99 7.82 9.74
C THR A 18 -11.31 7.31 11.15
N ALA A 19 -12.17 8.04 11.88
CA ALA A 19 -12.49 7.73 13.26
C ALA A 19 -13.38 6.47 13.39
N LEU A 20 -14.33 6.29 12.47
CA LEU A 20 -15.27 5.16 12.53
C LEU A 20 -14.57 3.80 12.50
N PRO A 21 -13.65 3.48 11.56
CA PRO A 21 -12.90 2.22 11.57
C PRO A 21 -12.08 2.02 12.85
N ARG A 22 -11.54 3.11 13.40
CA ARG A 22 -10.76 3.07 14.65
C ARG A 22 -11.64 2.75 15.86
N LEU A 23 -12.84 3.31 15.91
CA LEU A 23 -13.83 3.03 16.94
C LEU A 23 -14.40 1.61 16.81
N CYS A 24 -14.56 1.09 15.60
CA CYS A 24 -14.92 -0.32 15.39
C CYS A 24 -13.91 -1.28 16.03
N GLY A 25 -12.62 -0.94 16.06
CA GLY A 25 -11.60 -1.71 16.78
C GLY A 25 -11.82 -1.75 18.30
N LEU A 26 -12.47 -0.74 18.88
CA LEU A 26 -12.83 -0.69 20.30
C LEU A 26 -14.05 -1.58 20.63
N LEU A 27 -14.88 -1.90 19.64
CA LEU A 27 -16.03 -2.81 19.81
C LEU A 27 -15.58 -4.27 19.94
N LEU A 28 -14.35 -4.59 19.55
CA LEU A 28 -13.79 -5.93 19.72
C LEU A 28 -13.23 -6.09 21.14
N PRO A 29 -13.67 -7.12 21.89
CA PRO A 29 -13.09 -7.41 23.19
C PRO A 29 -11.58 -7.67 23.08
N ALA A 30 -10.78 -7.12 24.00
CA ALA A 30 -9.32 -7.23 24.01
C ALA A 30 -8.76 -8.68 24.02
N GLY A 31 -9.62 -9.69 24.26
CA GLY A 31 -9.28 -11.11 24.20
C GLY A 31 -9.82 -11.87 22.98
N PHE A 32 -10.48 -11.21 22.03
CA PHE A 32 -11.10 -11.86 20.88
C PHE A 32 -10.02 -12.31 19.87
N ARG A 33 -9.56 -13.55 20.02
CA ARG A 33 -8.66 -14.19 19.06
C ARG A 33 -9.47 -14.79 17.92
N PHE A 34 -9.31 -14.23 16.73
CA PHE A 34 -9.76 -14.88 15.50
C PHE A 34 -9.07 -16.24 15.37
N ARG A 35 -9.79 -17.29 14.96
CA ARG A 35 -9.27 -18.66 14.82
C ARG A 35 -9.47 -19.17 13.40
N GLY A 36 -8.58 -20.06 12.97
CA GLY A 36 -8.67 -20.75 11.68
C GLY A 36 -8.54 -19.79 10.49
N ARG A 37 -9.36 -20.00 9.46
CA ARG A 37 -9.28 -19.31 8.16
C ARG A 37 -9.49 -17.79 8.26
N LEU A 38 -10.29 -17.33 9.24
CA LEU A 38 -10.57 -15.91 9.43
C LEU A 38 -9.33 -15.15 9.92
N ALA A 39 -8.56 -15.74 10.85
CA ALA A 39 -7.31 -15.14 11.32
C ALA A 39 -6.27 -15.03 10.20
N ALA A 40 -6.09 -16.11 9.44
CA ALA A 40 -5.18 -16.13 8.30
C ALA A 40 -5.54 -15.06 7.25
N GLY A 41 -6.83 -14.84 6.98
CA GLY A 41 -7.30 -13.78 6.09
C GLY A 41 -6.96 -12.38 6.62
N LEU A 42 -7.18 -12.13 7.91
CA LEU A 42 -6.89 -10.85 8.55
C LEU A 42 -5.39 -10.53 8.60
N GLU A 43 -4.55 -11.52 8.90
CA GLU A 43 -3.09 -11.37 8.88
C GLU A 43 -2.54 -11.12 7.47
N ALA A 44 -3.21 -11.65 6.44
CA ALA A 44 -2.85 -11.43 5.04
C ALA A 44 -3.35 -10.08 4.48
N MET A 45 -4.27 -9.38 5.16
CA MET A 45 -4.86 -8.14 4.64
C MET A 45 -3.84 -7.00 4.45
N PRO A 46 -2.95 -6.67 5.41
CA PRO A 46 -2.00 -5.58 5.23
C PRO A 46 -1.10 -5.72 3.99
N PRO A 47 -0.40 -6.86 3.77
CA PRO A 47 0.41 -7.01 2.57
C PRO A 47 -0.44 -7.06 1.28
N ALA A 48 -1.64 -7.63 1.33
CA ALA A 48 -2.53 -7.69 0.18
C ALA A 48 -3.02 -6.29 -0.26
N VAL A 49 -3.35 -5.42 0.68
CA VAL A 49 -3.76 -4.03 0.38
C VAL A 49 -2.59 -3.25 -0.23
N LEU A 50 -1.37 -3.39 0.32
CA LEU A 50 -0.18 -2.76 -0.27
C LEU A 50 0.06 -3.24 -1.70
N ALA A 51 -0.03 -4.55 -1.94
CA ALA A 51 0.12 -5.11 -3.28
C ALA A 51 -0.97 -4.61 -4.23
N ALA A 52 -2.23 -4.53 -3.78
CA ALA A 52 -3.35 -4.06 -4.59
C ALA A 52 -3.21 -2.58 -5.00
N ILE A 53 -2.60 -1.75 -4.16
CA ILE A 53 -2.38 -0.33 -4.46
C ILE A 53 -1.15 -0.13 -5.37
N VAL A 54 -0.08 -0.92 -5.19
CA VAL A 54 1.17 -0.78 -5.95
C VAL A 54 1.14 -1.50 -7.30
N ALA A 55 0.45 -2.63 -7.41
CA ALA A 55 0.35 -3.37 -8.67
C ALA A 55 -0.16 -2.53 -9.86
N PRO A 56 -1.24 -1.73 -9.75
CA PRO A 56 -1.70 -0.93 -10.88
C PRO A 56 -0.67 0.11 -11.30
N THR A 57 0.04 0.75 -10.37
CA THR A 57 1.06 1.76 -10.73
C THR A 57 2.22 1.14 -11.49
N LEU A 58 2.60 -0.11 -11.19
CA LEU A 58 3.62 -0.84 -11.96
C LEU A 58 3.18 -1.15 -13.40
N LEU A 59 1.88 -1.30 -13.65
CA LEU A 59 1.34 -1.69 -14.95
C LEU A 59 0.89 -0.51 -15.81
N THR A 60 0.48 0.61 -15.20
CA THR A 60 -0.10 1.75 -15.92
C THR A 60 0.85 2.92 -16.16
N THR A 61 1.95 3.02 -15.41
CA THR A 61 2.87 4.18 -15.52
C THR A 61 3.75 4.11 -16.77
N GLY A 62 4.18 2.92 -17.19
CA GLY A 62 5.05 2.74 -18.36
C GLY A 62 5.88 1.46 -18.29
N TRP A 63 6.49 1.10 -19.41
CA TRP A 63 7.35 -0.10 -19.52
C TRP A 63 8.57 -0.02 -18.60
N ALA A 64 9.09 1.18 -18.33
CA ALA A 64 10.22 1.38 -17.43
C ALA A 64 9.89 0.94 -16.00
N GLU A 65 8.75 1.39 -15.47
CA GLU A 65 8.27 1.02 -14.14
C GLU A 65 7.88 -0.47 -14.05
N THR A 66 7.29 -1.04 -15.10
CA THR A 66 6.94 -2.47 -15.13
C THR A 66 8.19 -3.36 -15.06
N LEU A 67 9.22 -3.06 -15.87
CA LEU A 67 10.47 -3.82 -15.87
C LEU A 67 11.24 -3.64 -14.55
N ALA A 68 11.23 -2.42 -13.98
CA ALA A 68 11.81 -2.18 -12.67
C ALA A 68 11.10 -3.00 -11.59
N GLY A 69 9.77 -3.02 -11.57
CA GLY A 69 8.98 -3.82 -10.64
C GLY A 69 9.28 -5.32 -10.76
N PHE A 70 9.41 -5.82 -12.00
CA PHE A 70 9.77 -7.22 -12.24
C PHE A 70 11.17 -7.56 -11.69
N ALA A 71 12.16 -6.69 -11.90
CA ALA A 71 13.50 -6.85 -11.34
C ALA A 71 13.49 -6.88 -9.80
N VAL A 72 12.66 -6.05 -9.16
CA VAL A 72 12.49 -6.05 -7.69
C VAL A 72 11.86 -7.35 -7.20
N ILE A 73 10.84 -7.87 -7.88
CA ILE A 73 10.20 -9.14 -7.52
C ILE A 73 11.21 -10.28 -7.56
N LEU A 74 12.02 -10.35 -8.62
CA LEU A 74 13.11 -11.31 -8.77
C LEU A 74 14.16 -11.16 -7.65
N ALA A 75 14.56 -9.93 -7.35
CA ALA A 75 15.52 -9.63 -6.29
C ALA A 75 14.99 -10.04 -4.90
N ALA A 76 13.73 -9.74 -4.60
CA ALA A 76 13.11 -9.99 -3.30
C ALA A 76 13.04 -11.49 -2.94
N TRP A 77 13.06 -12.39 -3.92
CA TRP A 77 13.09 -13.84 -3.68
C TRP A 77 14.43 -14.38 -3.16
N ARG A 78 15.53 -13.64 -3.34
CA ARG A 78 16.88 -14.16 -3.01
C ARG A 78 17.75 -13.20 -2.20
N LEU A 79 17.45 -11.90 -2.20
CA LEU A 79 18.29 -10.86 -1.61
C LEU A 79 17.70 -10.30 -0.30
N PRO A 80 18.54 -9.77 0.61
CA PRO A 80 18.05 -9.08 1.80
C PRO A 80 17.25 -7.82 1.44
N MET A 81 16.36 -7.39 2.34
CA MET A 81 15.42 -6.27 2.09
C MET A 81 16.12 -5.00 1.59
N ILE A 82 17.27 -4.64 2.15
CA ILE A 82 18.05 -3.47 1.74
C ILE A 82 18.50 -3.60 0.28
N ALA A 83 18.96 -4.78 -0.14
CA ALA A 83 19.39 -5.02 -1.50
C ALA A 83 18.20 -5.00 -2.48
N ALA A 84 17.03 -5.52 -2.11
CA ALA A 84 15.82 -5.42 -2.93
C ALA A 84 15.38 -3.96 -3.15
N ILE A 85 15.46 -3.12 -2.10
CA ILE A 85 15.18 -1.68 -2.19
C ILE A 85 16.18 -1.01 -3.14
N ALA A 86 17.47 -1.27 -2.97
CA ALA A 86 18.52 -0.70 -3.82
C ALA A 86 18.31 -1.08 -5.30
N THR A 87 18.00 -2.36 -5.57
CA THR A 87 17.67 -2.82 -6.92
C THR A 87 16.48 -2.07 -7.50
N GLY A 88 15.44 -1.81 -6.71
CA GLY A 88 14.27 -1.05 -7.18
C GLY A 88 14.59 0.38 -7.56
N ILE A 89 15.36 1.07 -6.73
CA ILE A 89 15.79 2.46 -7.00
C ILE A 89 16.64 2.50 -8.28
N LEU A 90 17.64 1.62 -8.37
CA LEU A 90 18.57 1.58 -9.50
C LEU A 90 17.89 1.15 -10.80
N ALA A 91 17.03 0.14 -10.76
CA ALA A 91 16.30 -0.33 -11.93
C ALA A 91 15.29 0.71 -12.43
N ALA A 92 14.52 1.35 -11.53
CA ALA A 92 13.56 2.37 -11.92
C ALA A 92 14.27 3.60 -12.54
N ALA A 93 15.36 4.06 -11.92
CA ALA A 93 16.15 5.17 -12.47
C ALA A 93 16.80 4.80 -13.80
N GLY A 94 17.39 3.60 -13.90
CA GLY A 94 18.07 3.12 -15.10
C GLY A 94 17.12 2.93 -16.28
N PHE A 95 15.99 2.24 -16.06
CA PHE A 95 15.00 2.05 -17.14
C PHE A 95 14.34 3.37 -17.54
N ARG A 96 14.07 4.28 -16.60
CA ARG A 96 13.57 5.61 -16.93
C ARG A 96 14.57 6.40 -17.76
N ALA A 97 15.87 6.32 -17.47
CA ALA A 97 16.90 7.02 -18.25
C ALA A 97 17.11 6.43 -19.67
N LEU A 98 16.72 5.18 -19.90
CA LEU A 98 16.92 4.47 -21.18
C LEU A 98 15.69 4.50 -22.09
N ILE A 99 14.48 4.45 -21.51
CA ILE A 99 13.21 4.21 -22.23
C ILE A 99 12.22 5.37 -22.03
N GLY A 100 12.37 6.16 -20.97
CA GLY A 100 11.53 7.33 -20.66
C GLY A 100 12.23 8.64 -21.03
#